data_AF-A0A135L4X2-F1
#
_entry.id   AF-A0A135L4X2-F1
#
_cell.length_a   1.000
_cell.length_b   1.000
_cell.length_c   1.000
_cell.angle_alpha   90.00
_cell.angle_beta   90.00
_cell.angle_gamma   90.00
#
_symmetry.space_group_name_H-M   'P 1'
#
loop_
_entity.id
_entity.type
_entity.pdbx_description
1 polymer ?
#
loop_
_entity_poly.entity_id
_entity_poly.type
_entity_poly.pdbx_seq_one_letter_code
_entity_poly.pdbx_strand_id
1 'polypeptide(L)'
;MKNNGKFEVCFNMQTAVDSKHKSIVAFEVVNDVNDQNQLSNMVNNAKQVFAEEKITAVADTGYFNMSEIINAVDDSTEILIKSQKGKQEKIQNGFDKKISNTIKQMMFIYAQWAID
;
A
#
# COMPACT_ATOMS: atom_id res chain seq x y z
N MET A 1 20.26 0.86 5.59
CA MET A 1 20.69 0.44 4.23
C MET A 1 22.21 0.28 4.21
N LYS A 2 22.80 -0.49 3.27
CA LYS A 2 24.26 -0.61 3.17
C LYS A 2 24.79 0.45 2.18
N ASN A 3 25.49 1.44 2.70
CA ASN A 3 26.10 2.51 1.92
C ASN A 3 27.63 2.47 2.14
N ASN A 4 28.41 2.41 1.06
CA ASN A 4 29.89 2.42 1.11
C ASN A 4 30.54 1.49 2.16
N GLY A 5 29.98 0.29 2.37
CA GLY A 5 30.53 -0.70 3.30
C GLY A 5 30.19 -0.47 4.78
N LYS A 6 29.46 0.59 5.11
CA LYS A 6 28.91 0.86 6.45
C LYS A 6 27.41 0.57 6.50
N PHE A 7 26.90 0.20 7.67
CA PHE A 7 25.46 0.11 7.92
C PHE A 7 24.99 1.47 8.42
N GLU A 8 24.28 2.19 7.57
CA GLU A 8 23.59 3.43 7.95
C GLU A 8 22.15 3.09 8.35
N VAL A 9 21.71 3.68 9.45
CA VAL A 9 20.33 3.56 9.93
C VAL A 9 19.47 4.48 9.05
N CYS A 10 18.54 3.91 8.31
CA CYS A 10 17.60 4.66 7.47
C CYS A 10 16.20 4.15 7.78
N PHE A 11 15.23 5.05 7.80
CA PHE A 11 13.84 4.68 8.02
C PHE A 11 13.00 5.13 6.83
N ASN A 12 12.06 4.29 6.41
CA ASN A 12 11.09 4.57 5.38
C ASN A 12 9.78 5.01 6.03
N MET A 13 9.28 6.17 5.66
CA MET A 13 7.95 6.61 6.05
C MET A 13 6.93 6.10 5.04
N GLN A 14 5.95 5.36 5.55
CA GLN A 14 4.75 4.92 4.85
C GLN A 14 3.64 5.92 5.15
N THR A 15 2.88 6.34 4.16
CA THR A 15 1.79 7.30 4.38
C THR A 15 0.61 7.03 3.48
N ALA A 16 -0.59 7.04 4.06
CA ALA A 16 -1.87 6.95 3.38
C ALA A 16 -2.56 8.31 3.38
N VAL A 17 -3.01 8.77 2.20
CA VAL A 17 -3.64 10.08 2.02
C VAL A 17 -5.05 9.94 1.45
N ASP A 18 -6.01 10.61 2.06
CA ASP A 18 -7.36 10.74 1.52
C ASP A 18 -7.36 11.58 0.23
N SER A 19 -7.91 11.04 -0.86
CA SER A 19 -8.08 11.78 -2.10
C SER A 19 -9.06 12.93 -2.03
N LYS A 20 -10.08 12.89 -1.16
CA LYS A 20 -11.14 13.91 -1.15
C LYS A 20 -10.65 15.19 -0.48
N HIS A 21 -10.07 15.07 0.70
CA HIS A 21 -9.65 16.18 1.55
C HIS A 21 -8.12 16.36 1.60
N LYS A 22 -7.35 15.52 0.90
CA LYS A 22 -5.87 15.59 0.83
C LYS A 22 -5.19 15.51 2.20
N SER A 23 -5.87 14.90 3.17
CA SER A 23 -5.38 14.74 4.53
C SER A 23 -4.66 13.41 4.67
N ILE A 24 -3.58 13.41 5.45
CA ILE A 24 -2.91 12.17 5.86
C ILE A 24 -3.83 11.46 6.85
N VAL A 25 -4.19 10.21 6.56
CA VAL A 25 -5.10 9.41 7.40
C VAL A 25 -4.39 8.30 8.15
N ALA A 26 -3.26 7.82 7.63
CA ALA A 26 -2.38 6.92 8.35
C ALA A 26 -0.93 7.18 7.95
N PHE A 27 -0.01 6.98 8.88
CA PHE A 27 1.41 7.00 8.60
C PHE A 27 2.15 6.05 9.55
N GLU A 28 3.26 5.51 9.10
CA GLU A 28 4.16 4.69 9.91
C GLU A 28 5.59 4.84 9.44
N VAL A 29 6.55 4.73 10.37
CA VAL A 29 7.97 4.80 10.06
C VAL A 29 8.58 3.42 10.29
N VAL A 30 9.02 2.78 9.22
CA VAL A 30 9.53 1.40 9.23
C VAL A 30 11.01 1.36 8.88
N ASN A 31 11.73 0.38 9.43
CA ASN A 31 13.14 0.12 9.09
C ASN A 31 13.25 -1.07 8.12
N ASP A 32 12.29 -1.17 7.20
CA ASP A 32 12.31 -2.17 6.13
C ASP A 32 12.94 -1.59 4.87
N VAL A 33 13.62 -2.44 4.10
CA VAL A 33 14.36 -2.00 2.90
C VAL A 33 13.42 -1.70 1.72
N ASN A 34 12.19 -2.18 1.75
CA ASN A 34 11.20 -2.00 0.68
C ASN A 34 9.77 -1.96 1.22
N ASP A 35 8.83 -1.65 0.32
CA ASP A 35 7.42 -1.43 0.66
C ASP A 35 6.54 -2.68 0.51
N GLN A 36 7.14 -3.84 0.14
CA GLN A 36 6.38 -5.04 -0.23
C GLN A 36 5.59 -5.66 0.92
N ASN A 37 5.84 -5.28 2.18
CA ASN A 37 5.14 -5.78 3.37
C ASN A 37 4.31 -4.70 4.08
N GLN A 38 4.08 -3.55 3.43
CA GLN A 38 3.52 -2.37 4.08
C GLN A 38 2.06 -2.08 3.68
N LEU A 39 1.54 -2.79 2.67
CA LEU A 39 0.24 -2.50 2.06
C LEU A 39 -0.92 -2.81 3.00
N SER A 40 -1.02 -4.05 3.51
CA SER A 40 -2.19 -4.48 4.30
C SER A 40 -2.33 -3.67 5.59
N ASN A 41 -1.21 -3.38 6.23
CA ASN A 41 -1.14 -2.54 7.42
C ASN A 41 -1.64 -1.11 7.15
N MET A 42 -1.17 -0.45 6.09
CA MET A 42 -1.61 0.90 5.73
C MET A 42 -3.09 0.96 5.35
N VAL A 43 -3.58 -0.05 4.63
CA VAL A 43 -5.00 -0.20 4.31
C VAL A 43 -5.84 -0.33 5.57
N ASN A 44 -5.47 -1.22 6.49
CA ASN A 44 -6.20 -1.43 7.74
C ASN A 44 -6.24 -0.17 8.62
N ASN A 45 -5.10 0.53 8.75
CA ASN A 45 -5.05 1.77 9.53
C ASN A 45 -5.94 2.86 8.93
N ALA A 46 -5.98 2.98 7.60
CA ALA A 46 -6.89 3.93 6.96
C ALA A 46 -8.36 3.53 7.11
N LYS A 47 -8.70 2.24 7.02
CA LYS A 47 -10.07 1.76 7.25
C LYS A 47 -10.59 2.09 8.64
N GLN A 48 -9.74 2.02 9.66
CA GLN A 48 -10.10 2.39 11.03
C GLN A 48 -10.52 3.86 11.12
N VAL A 49 -9.85 4.75 10.39
CA VAL A 49 -10.20 6.19 10.34
C VAL A 49 -11.54 6.41 9.63
N PHE A 50 -11.83 5.64 8.59
CA PHE A 50 -13.07 5.73 7.82
C PHE A 50 -14.20 4.84 8.34
N ALA A 51 -14.07 4.26 9.53
CA ALA A 51 -15.07 3.39 10.14
C ALA A 51 -15.58 2.28 9.20
N GLU A 52 -14.66 1.64 8.48
CA GLU A 52 -14.94 0.54 7.54
C GLU A 52 -15.88 0.90 6.37
N GLU A 53 -15.96 2.19 6.00
CA GLU A 53 -16.55 2.56 4.72
C GLU A 53 -15.85 1.83 3.56
N LYS A 54 -16.57 1.70 2.44
CA LYS A 54 -15.99 1.15 1.23
C LYS A 54 -14.86 2.06 0.74
N ILE A 55 -13.63 1.54 0.71
CA ILE A 55 -12.43 2.27 0.29
C ILE A 55 -11.81 1.67 -0.97
N THR A 56 -11.20 2.54 -1.79
CA THR A 56 -10.34 2.12 -2.91
C THR A 56 -8.91 2.57 -2.63
N ALA A 57 -8.01 1.64 -2.33
CA ALA A 57 -6.60 1.95 -2.11
C ALA A 57 -5.80 1.86 -3.42
N VAL A 58 -5.07 2.91 -3.73
CA VAL A 58 -4.14 3.01 -4.86
C VAL A 58 -2.72 3.03 -4.29
N ALA A 59 -1.90 2.05 -4.67
CA ALA A 59 -0.52 1.98 -4.22
C ALA A 59 0.45 1.87 -5.39
N ASP A 60 1.67 2.34 -5.17
CA ASP A 60 2.75 2.24 -6.15
C ASP A 60 3.16 0.77 -6.38
N THR A 61 3.83 0.53 -7.50
CA THR A 61 4.33 -0.82 -7.86
C THR A 61 5.28 -1.43 -6.81
N GLY A 62 5.90 -0.61 -5.95
CA GLY A 62 6.72 -1.08 -4.83
C GLY A 62 5.95 -1.91 -3.79
N TYR A 63 4.65 -1.66 -3.64
CA TYR A 63 3.75 -2.39 -2.74
C TYR A 63 3.16 -3.67 -3.35
N PHE A 64 3.54 -4.01 -4.60
CA PHE A 64 3.02 -5.20 -5.25
C PHE A 64 3.58 -6.47 -4.58
N ASN A 65 2.77 -7.06 -3.70
CA ASN A 65 2.98 -8.34 -3.07
C ASN A 65 1.63 -9.06 -2.93
N MET A 66 1.51 -10.27 -3.49
CA MET A 66 0.23 -10.97 -3.53
C MET A 66 -0.30 -11.32 -2.14
N SER A 67 0.56 -11.71 -1.20
CA SER A 67 0.15 -12.03 0.18
C SER A 67 -0.40 -10.80 0.88
N GLU A 68 0.22 -9.65 0.71
CA GLU A 68 -0.28 -8.39 1.25
C GLU A 68 -1.61 -7.97 0.62
N ILE A 69 -1.76 -8.14 -0.70
CA ILE A 69 -3.02 -7.83 -1.40
C ILE A 69 -4.15 -8.72 -0.86
N ILE A 70 -3.90 -10.02 -0.68
CA ILE A 70 -4.90 -10.94 -0.12
C ILE A 70 -5.28 -10.52 1.31
N ASN A 71 -4.31 -10.11 2.13
CA ASN A 71 -4.57 -9.67 3.50
C ASN A 71 -5.30 -8.33 3.57
N ALA A 72 -5.17 -7.47 2.55
CA ALA A 72 -5.78 -6.16 2.49
C ALA A 72 -7.20 -6.16 1.89
N VAL A 73 -7.51 -7.12 1.01
CA VAL A 73 -8.80 -7.19 0.30
C VAL A 73 -9.87 -7.83 1.18
N ASP A 74 -11.01 -7.16 1.27
CA ASP A 74 -12.24 -7.66 1.88
C ASP A 74 -13.47 -7.11 1.13
N ASP A 75 -14.67 -7.36 1.65
CA ASP A 75 -15.93 -6.93 1.03
C ASP A 75 -16.06 -5.40 0.86
N SER A 76 -15.29 -4.63 1.65
CA SER A 76 -15.29 -3.16 1.67
C SER A 76 -14.06 -2.54 1.00
N THR A 77 -13.10 -3.33 0.52
CA THR A 77 -11.80 -2.82 0.09
C THR A 77 -11.46 -3.22 -1.33
N GLU A 78 -11.21 -2.23 -2.18
CA GLU A 78 -10.68 -2.42 -3.53
C GLU A 78 -9.24 -1.96 -3.61
N ILE A 79 -8.36 -2.77 -4.21
CA ILE A 79 -6.92 -2.49 -4.30
C ILE A 79 -6.53 -2.31 -5.77
N LEU A 80 -5.93 -1.16 -6.09
CA LEU A 80 -5.43 -0.81 -7.43
C LEU A 80 -3.91 -0.65 -7.38
N ILE A 81 -3.18 -1.64 -7.91
CA ILE A 81 -1.72 -1.64 -7.92
C ILE A 81 -1.23 -2.12 -9.29
N LYS A 82 -0.27 -1.39 -9.86
CA LYS A 82 0.40 -1.82 -11.08
C LYS A 82 1.37 -2.96 -10.78
N SER A 83 1.24 -4.08 -11.50
CA SER A 83 2.13 -5.23 -11.35
C SER A 83 3.60 -4.93 -11.67
N GLN A 84 4.51 -5.61 -10.96
CA GLN A 84 5.93 -5.56 -11.28
C GLN A 84 6.24 -6.28 -12.59
N LYS A 85 7.03 -5.64 -13.47
CA LYS A 85 7.60 -6.30 -14.66
C LYS A 85 8.83 -7.10 -14.22
N GLY A 86 8.63 -8.38 -13.89
CA GLY A 86 9.72 -9.34 -13.61
C GLY A 86 9.38 -10.27 -12.44
N LYS A 87 9.41 -11.58 -12.71
CA LYS A 87 8.96 -12.73 -11.89
C LYS A 87 7.45 -12.76 -11.56
N GLN A 88 6.72 -13.49 -12.40
CA GLN A 88 5.38 -13.98 -12.10
C GLN A 88 5.49 -15.12 -11.07
N GLU A 89 4.98 -14.94 -9.86
CA GLU A 89 4.53 -16.08 -9.06
C GLU A 89 3.09 -16.37 -9.43
N LYS A 90 2.88 -17.50 -10.14
CA LYS A 90 1.55 -17.98 -10.50
C LYS A 90 0.93 -18.67 -9.29
N ILE A 91 -0.18 -18.15 -8.77
CA ILE A 91 -1.12 -18.91 -7.92
C ILE A 91 -2.44 -19.05 -8.68
N GLN A 92 -3.10 -20.20 -8.51
CA GLN A 92 -4.14 -20.76 -9.37
C GLN A 92 -5.45 -19.95 -9.50
N ASN A 93 -5.72 -18.95 -8.67
CA ASN A 93 -7.03 -18.30 -8.61
C ASN A 93 -6.94 -16.80 -8.83
N GLY A 94 -6.83 -16.37 -10.09
CA GLY A 94 -6.93 -14.96 -10.47
C GLY A 94 -8.37 -14.47 -10.34
N PHE A 95 -8.62 -13.57 -9.39
CA PHE A 95 -9.91 -12.88 -9.25
C PHE A 95 -9.97 -11.70 -10.23
N ASP A 96 -10.72 -11.86 -11.31
CA ASP A 96 -11.18 -10.75 -12.16
C ASP A 96 -12.54 -10.26 -11.63
N LYS A 97 -12.60 -9.09 -10.98
CA LYS A 97 -13.89 -8.46 -10.66
C LYS A 97 -14.00 -7.11 -11.37
N LYS A 98 -14.99 -7.01 -12.26
CA LYS A 98 -15.35 -5.78 -12.98
C LYS A 98 -15.93 -4.73 -12.04
N ILE A 99 -15.48 -3.50 -12.29
CA ILE A 99 -15.70 -2.26 -11.54
C ILE A 99 -17.18 -1.86 -11.50
N SER A 100 -17.63 -1.41 -10.33
CA SER A 100 -18.90 -0.71 -10.10
C SER A 100 -18.62 0.77 -9.87
N ASN A 101 -19.29 1.64 -10.63
CA ASN A 101 -19.14 3.10 -10.57
C ASN A 101 -19.73 3.67 -9.28
N THR A 102 -18.95 3.74 -8.21
CA THR A 102 -19.14 4.71 -7.12
C THR A 102 -17.79 4.92 -6.44
N ILE A 103 -17.07 5.96 -6.85
CA ILE A 103 -15.80 6.34 -6.22
C ILE A 103 -16.14 6.92 -4.85
N LYS A 104 -15.91 6.15 -3.79
CA LYS A 104 -15.79 6.66 -2.44
C LYS A 104 -14.32 6.48 -2.03
N GLN A 105 -13.63 7.62 -1.99
CA GLN A 105 -12.32 7.82 -1.33
C GLN A 105 -11.19 6.93 -1.88
N MET A 106 -10.43 7.52 -2.80
CA MET A 106 -9.18 6.98 -3.33
C MET A 106 -8.04 7.28 -2.34
N MET A 107 -7.18 6.31 -2.06
CA MET A 107 -6.06 6.48 -1.13
C MET A 107 -4.74 6.33 -1.86
N PHE A 108 -3.77 7.22 -1.65
CA PHE A 108 -2.41 7.07 -2.20
C PHE A 108 -1.45 6.63 -1.10
N ILE A 109 -0.74 5.53 -1.33
CA ILE A 109 0.33 5.07 -0.44
C ILE A 109 1.68 5.50 -1.02
N TYR A 110 2.42 6.33 -0.28
CA TYR A 110 3.75 6.81 -0.65
C TYR A 110 4.81 6.31 0.33
N ALA A 111 5.99 6.01 -0.20
CA ALA A 111 7.22 5.79 0.55
C ALA A 111 8.39 6.51 -0.13
N GLN A 112 8.96 7.54 0.52
CA GLN A 112 10.35 7.98 0.35
C GLN A 112 10.65 9.17 1.27
N TRP A 113 11.63 9.08 2.16
CA TRP A 113 12.56 10.17 2.50
C TRP A 113 13.83 9.53 3.10
N ALA A 114 14.94 9.55 2.36
CA ALA A 114 16.25 9.35 2.97
C ALA A 114 16.64 10.67 3.64
N ILE A 115 16.88 10.65 4.94
CA ILE A 115 17.51 11.77 5.62
C ILE A 115 19.02 11.52 5.49
N ASP A 116 19.69 12.42 4.77
CA ASP A 116 21.15 12.45 4.61
C ASP A 116 21.88 12.55 5.96
#